data_AF-M0MVV8-F1
#
_entry.id   AF-M0MVV8-F1
#
_cell.length_a   1.000
_cell.length_b   1.000
_cell.length_c   1.000
_cell.angle_alpha   90.00
_cell.angle_beta   90.00
_cell.angle_gamma   90.00
#
_symmetry.space_group_name_H-M   'P 1'
#
loop_
_entity.id
_entity.type
_entity.pdbx_description
1 polymer ?
#
loop_
_entity_poly.entity_id
_entity_poly.type
_entity_poly.pdbx_seq_one_letter_code
_entity_poly.pdbx_strand_id
1 'polypeptide(L)'
;MYADVDFWLALLKDDDWLAERAEQYLEMHDGDPEVSLVTFVELFLIEERYGFDREQATLAIFELAETTVDTDIVFQASEYIDDGLNTFDAFHAALAGDAILSSDQAFDDIAIERVVLEE
;
A
#
# COMPACT_ATOMS: atom_id res chain seq x y z
N MET A 1 17.25 -7.06 -3.40
CA MET A 1 16.82 -8.14 -2.46
C MET A 1 15.41 -7.81 -2.04
N TYR A 2 14.47 -8.75 -2.09
CA TYR A 2 13.07 -8.48 -1.72
C TYR A 2 12.88 -8.33 -0.20
N ALA A 3 12.25 -7.23 0.23
CA ALA A 3 11.92 -6.95 1.62
C ALA A 3 10.41 -7.10 1.90
N ASP A 4 10.08 -7.91 2.90
CA ASP A 4 8.72 -8.13 3.39
C ASP A 4 8.25 -6.96 4.28
N VAL A 5 6.94 -6.86 4.55
CA VAL A 5 6.31 -5.77 5.29
C VAL A 5 6.92 -5.56 6.69
N ASP A 6 7.36 -6.62 7.37
CA ASP A 6 8.01 -6.52 8.69
C ASP A 6 9.28 -5.65 8.66
N PHE A 7 10.06 -5.70 7.58
CA PHE A 7 11.25 -4.84 7.43
C PHE A 7 10.86 -3.37 7.34
N TRP A 8 9.82 -3.06 6.57
CA TRP A 8 9.33 -1.70 6.42
C TRP A 8 8.69 -1.19 7.69
N LEU A 9 7.88 -2.00 8.38
CA LEU A 9 7.31 -1.63 9.67
C LEU A 9 8.37 -1.36 10.72
N ALA A 10 9.49 -2.10 10.70
CA ALA A 10 10.60 -1.88 11.60
C ALA A 10 11.26 -0.50 11.42
N LEU A 11 11.29 0.03 10.19
CA LEU A 11 11.81 1.36 9.89
C LEU A 11 10.80 2.48 10.17
N LEU A 12 9.51 2.18 10.04
CA LEU A 12 8.43 3.17 10.15
C LEU A 12 7.95 3.39 11.59
N LYS A 13 8.13 2.42 12.48
CA LYS A 13 7.66 2.48 13.87
C LYS A 13 8.80 2.82 14.82
N ASP A 14 8.63 3.89 15.60
CA ASP A 14 9.64 4.39 16.54
C ASP A 14 10.11 3.39 17.61
N ASP A 15 9.31 2.36 17.94
CA ASP A 15 9.59 1.40 19.03
C ASP A 15 9.58 -0.06 18.54
N ASP A 16 9.96 -0.29 17.28
CA ASP A 16 10.09 -1.65 16.76
C ASP A 16 11.41 -2.30 17.20
N TRP A 17 11.32 -3.52 17.74
CA TRP A 17 12.47 -4.31 18.18
C TRP A 17 13.44 -4.71 17.05
N LEU A 18 13.04 -4.53 15.79
CA LEU A 18 13.86 -4.76 14.60
C LEU A 18 14.48 -3.48 14.01
N ALA A 19 14.13 -2.28 14.49
CA ALA A 19 14.55 -1.00 13.90
C ALA A 19 16.07 -0.90 13.67
N GLU A 20 16.88 -1.11 14.73
CA GLU A 20 18.35 -1.06 14.63
C GLU A 20 18.91 -2.06 13.60
N ARG A 21 18.26 -3.22 13.42
CA ARG A 21 18.70 -4.22 12.45
C ARG A 21 18.35 -3.83 11.02
N ALA A 22 17.18 -3.23 10.83
CA ALA A 22 16.75 -2.74 9.53
C ALA A 22 17.60 -1.55 9.06
N GLU A 23 17.89 -0.60 9.97
CA GLU A 23 18.79 0.52 9.70
C GLU A 23 20.21 0.05 9.35
N GLN A 24 20.77 -0.87 10.16
CA GLN A 24 22.08 -1.46 9.87
C GLN A 24 22.10 -2.18 8.51
N TYR A 25 20.99 -2.79 8.10
CA TYR A 25 20.91 -3.42 6.79
C TYR A 25 21.06 -2.39 5.67
N LEU A 26 20.33 -1.27 5.74
CA LEU A 26 20.40 -0.17 4.78
C LEU A 26 21.80 0.48 4.73
N GLU A 27 22.49 0.58 5.86
CA GLU A 27 23.84 1.16 5.92
C GLU A 27 24.92 0.22 5.34
N MET A 28 24.78 -1.09 5.53
CA MET A 28 25.83 -2.07 5.24
C MET A 28 25.75 -2.69 3.84
N HIS A 29 24.59 -2.65 3.18
CA HIS A 29 24.38 -3.29 1.89
C HIS A 29 24.35 -2.26 0.77
N ASP A 30 25.06 -2.56 -0.31
CA ASP A 30 24.97 -1.80 -1.55
C ASP A 30 23.66 -2.17 -2.27
N GLY A 31 22.77 -1.18 -2.42
CA GLY A 31 21.53 -1.30 -3.18
C GLY A 31 20.29 -1.35 -2.30
N ASP A 32 19.24 -0.68 -2.77
CA ASP A 32 17.98 -0.53 -2.05
C ASP A 32 17.19 -1.87 -2.08
N PRO A 33 16.51 -2.23 -0.98
CA PRO A 33 15.65 -3.41 -0.97
C PRO A 33 14.46 -3.25 -1.94
N GLU A 34 14.10 -4.36 -2.59
CA GLU A 34 12.99 -4.41 -3.54
C GLU A 34 11.65 -4.56 -2.83
N VAL A 35 10.61 -3.88 -3.33
CA VAL A 35 9.21 -4.07 -2.87
C VAL A 35 8.26 -4.39 -4.00
N SER A 36 7.13 -5.00 -3.64
CA SER A 36 6.03 -5.25 -4.56
C SER A 36 4.75 -4.56 -4.10
N LEU A 37 3.74 -4.54 -4.97
CA LEU A 37 2.40 -4.04 -4.65
C LEU A 37 1.80 -4.77 -3.43
N VAL A 38 2.15 -6.04 -3.22
CA VAL A 38 1.69 -6.84 -2.08
C VAL A 38 2.12 -6.22 -0.75
N THR A 39 3.32 -5.65 -0.68
CA THR A 39 3.82 -4.93 0.51
C THR A 39 2.90 -3.78 0.89
N PHE A 40 2.41 -3.01 -0.10
CA PHE A 40 1.50 -1.89 0.15
C PHE A 40 0.08 -2.35 0.51
N VAL A 41 -0.40 -3.44 -0.09
CA VAL A 41 -1.67 -4.08 0.31
C VAL A 41 -1.60 -4.52 1.78
N GLU A 42 -0.52 -5.18 2.19
CA GLU A 42 -0.32 -5.58 3.59
C GLU A 42 -0.19 -4.39 4.53
N LEU A 43 0.57 -3.37 4.14
CA LEU A 43 0.71 -2.13 4.91
C LEU A 43 -0.66 -1.50 5.18
N PHE A 44 -1.52 -1.37 4.17
CA PHE A 44 -2.83 -0.73 4.31
C PHE A 44 -3.78 -1.58 5.18
N LEU A 45 -3.73 -2.92 5.07
CA LEU A 45 -4.48 -3.81 5.97
C LEU A 45 -4.04 -3.70 7.44
N ILE A 46 -2.74 -3.46 7.68
CA ILE A 46 -2.21 -3.24 9.03
C ILE A 46 -2.67 -1.86 9.52
N GLU A 47 -2.67 -0.85 8.65
CA GLU A 47 -3.14 0.49 8.97
C GLU A 47 -4.59 0.48 9.45
N GLU A 48 -5.50 -0.21 8.76
CA GLU A 48 -6.91 -0.37 9.15
C GLU A 48 -7.11 -0.86 10.60
N ARG A 49 -6.13 -1.60 11.14
CA ARG A 49 -6.22 -2.21 12.48
C ARG A 49 -5.48 -1.44 13.55
N TYR A 50 -4.36 -0.83 13.20
CA TYR A 50 -3.42 -0.28 14.17
C TYR A 50 -3.31 1.25 14.10
N GLY A 51 -3.80 1.88 13.02
CA GLY A 51 -3.82 3.32 12.82
C GLY A 51 -2.42 3.92 12.76
N PHE A 52 -1.97 4.28 11.56
CA PHE A 52 -0.76 5.07 11.35
C PHE A 52 -0.90 5.91 10.08
N ASP A 53 0.02 6.85 9.88
CA ASP A 53 -0.01 7.71 8.70
C ASP A 53 0.37 6.90 7.44
N ARG A 54 -0.65 6.45 6.71
CA ARG A 54 -0.54 5.62 5.51
C ARG A 54 0.25 6.30 4.40
N GLU A 55 0.03 7.60 4.21
CA GLU A 55 0.66 8.39 3.16
C GLU A 55 2.16 8.55 3.46
N GLN A 56 2.51 8.95 4.68
CA GLN A 56 3.91 9.05 5.11
C GLN A 56 4.62 7.70 5.04
N ALA A 57 3.98 6.61 5.48
CA ALA A 57 4.54 5.27 5.39
C ALA A 57 4.82 4.86 3.93
N THR A 58 3.89 5.15 3.03
CA THR A 58 4.02 4.86 1.60
C THR A 58 5.19 5.63 0.98
N LEU A 59 5.27 6.94 1.25
CA LEU A 59 6.33 7.81 0.76
C LEU A 59 7.71 7.32 1.23
N ALA A 60 7.84 7.02 2.53
CA ALA A 60 9.10 6.54 3.08
C ALA A 60 9.57 5.21 2.45
N ILE A 61 8.64 4.28 2.15
CA ILE A 61 8.99 3.04 1.43
C ILE A 61 9.45 3.37 0.01
N PHE A 62 8.76 4.24 -0.73
CA PHE A 62 9.17 4.61 -2.09
C PHE A 62 10.51 5.35 -2.13
N GLU A 63 10.88 6.09 -1.09
CA GLU A 63 12.18 6.76 -0.99
C GLU A 63 13.34 5.78 -0.73
N LEU A 64 13.07 4.67 -0.04
CA LEU A 64 14.07 3.71 0.43
C LEU A 64 14.13 2.42 -0.40
N ALA A 65 13.17 2.18 -1.30
CA ALA A 65 13.03 0.94 -2.04
C ALA A 65 13.39 1.06 -3.52
N GLU A 66 13.96 -0.01 -4.07
CA GLU A 66 13.97 -0.21 -5.52
C GLU A 66 12.64 -0.86 -5.94
N THR A 67 11.88 -0.23 -6.84
CA THR A 67 10.58 -0.81 -7.23
C THR A 67 10.15 -0.47 -8.65
N THR A 68 9.38 -1.41 -9.23
CA THR A 68 8.61 -1.20 -10.46
C THR A 68 7.13 -1.01 -10.17
N VAL A 69 6.73 -0.90 -8.91
CA VAL A 69 5.36 -0.59 -8.52
C VAL A 69 5.05 0.81 -9.01
N ASP A 70 3.90 0.95 -9.67
CA ASP A 70 3.38 2.25 -10.07
C ASP A 70 2.90 3.00 -8.82
N THR A 71 3.53 4.14 -8.53
CA THR A 71 3.19 4.98 -7.39
C THR A 71 1.75 5.45 -7.45
N ASP A 72 1.23 5.72 -8.66
CA ASP A 72 -0.10 6.26 -8.85
C ASP A 72 -1.16 5.25 -8.38
N ILE A 73 -0.92 3.95 -8.55
CA ILE A 73 -1.82 2.89 -8.06
C ILE A 73 -1.92 2.92 -6.53
N VAL A 74 -0.79 3.07 -5.84
CA VAL A 74 -0.75 3.04 -4.36
C VAL A 74 -1.41 4.29 -3.77
N PHE A 75 -1.11 5.46 -4.31
CA PHE A 75 -1.74 6.71 -3.85
C PHE A 75 -3.22 6.76 -4.21
N GLN A 76 -3.62 6.31 -5.40
CA GLN A 76 -5.04 6.24 -5.77
C GLN A 76 -5.81 5.27 -4.88
N ALA A 77 -5.21 4.13 -4.50
CA ALA A 77 -5.80 3.23 -3.51
C ALA A 77 -5.95 3.92 -2.14
N SER A 78 -4.97 4.74 -1.73
CA SER A 78 -5.08 5.52 -0.50
C SER A 78 -6.28 6.47 -0.53
N GLU A 79 -6.47 7.22 -1.63
CA GLU A 79 -7.63 8.12 -1.79
C GLU A 79 -8.96 7.35 -1.75
N TYR A 80 -9.04 6.20 -2.41
CA TYR A 80 -10.26 5.39 -2.38
C TYR A 80 -10.61 4.82 -1.00
N ILE A 81 -9.61 4.59 -0.15
CA ILE A 81 -9.87 4.22 1.26
C ILE A 81 -10.44 5.41 2.03
N ASP A 82 -9.94 6.62 1.77
CA ASP A 82 -10.47 7.84 2.38
C ASP A 82 -11.92 8.12 1.93
N ASP A 83 -12.26 7.71 0.70
CA ASP A 83 -13.62 7.70 0.16
C ASP A 83 -14.49 6.54 0.69
N GLY A 84 -13.93 5.63 1.51
CA GLY A 84 -14.69 4.63 2.28
C GLY A 84 -14.58 3.19 1.78
N LEU A 85 -13.73 2.89 0.78
CA LEU A 85 -13.43 1.51 0.42
C LEU A 85 -12.54 0.84 1.48
N ASN A 86 -12.66 -0.49 1.60
CA ASN A 86 -11.63 -1.27 2.30
C ASN A 86 -10.37 -1.42 1.41
N THR A 87 -9.27 -1.83 2.03
CA THR A 87 -7.97 -1.96 1.36
C THR A 87 -8.03 -2.76 0.06
N PHE A 88 -8.66 -3.94 0.06
CA PHE A 88 -8.68 -4.78 -1.13
C PHE A 88 -9.48 -4.14 -2.27
N ASP A 89 -10.65 -3.59 -1.98
CA ASP A 89 -11.48 -2.92 -2.97
C ASP A 89 -10.79 -1.68 -3.52
N ALA A 90 -10.10 -0.91 -2.68
CA ALA A 90 -9.37 0.28 -3.08
C ALA A 90 -8.24 -0.04 -4.06
N PHE A 91 -7.45 -1.10 -3.80
CA PHE A 91 -6.43 -1.55 -4.75
C PHE A 91 -7.05 -2.11 -6.04
N HIS A 92 -8.18 -2.81 -5.96
CA HIS A 92 -8.88 -3.26 -7.16
C HIS A 92 -9.38 -2.08 -8.01
N ALA A 93 -9.95 -1.05 -7.40
CA ALA A 93 -10.38 0.17 -8.08
C ALA A 93 -9.19 0.92 -8.71
N ALA A 94 -8.09 1.09 -7.97
CA ALA A 94 -6.89 1.75 -8.47
C ALA A 94 -6.26 1.00 -9.67
N LEU A 95 -6.24 -0.34 -9.63
CA LEU A 95 -5.76 -1.18 -10.72
C LEU A 95 -6.68 -1.18 -11.95
N ALA A 96 -7.98 -0.99 -11.76
CA ALA A 96 -8.97 -1.01 -12.83
C ALA A 96 -8.92 0.24 -13.72
N GLY A 97 -8.41 1.36 -13.20
CA GLY A 97 -8.36 2.63 -13.92
C GLY A 97 -9.75 3.23 -14.04
N ASP A 98 -10.31 3.26 -15.25
CA ASP A 98 -11.56 3.98 -15.53
C ASP A 98 -12.83 3.23 -15.09
N ALA A 99 -12.83 1.89 -15.16
CA ALA A 99 -14.03 1.09 -14.94
C ALA A 99 -13.75 -0.27 -14.30
N ILE A 100 -14.65 -0.71 -13.40
CA ILE A 100 -14.55 -1.99 -12.69
C ILE A 100 -15.80 -2.84 -12.89
N LEU A 101 -15.62 -4.11 -13.28
CA LEU A 101 -16.71 -5.10 -13.33
C LEU A 101 -16.89 -5.73 -11.94
N SER A 102 -17.97 -5.38 -11.25
CA SER A 102 -18.19 -5.83 -9.86
C SER A 102 -19.67 -5.90 -9.49
N SER A 103 -19.98 -6.83 -8.58
CA SER A 103 -21.27 -6.90 -7.89
C SER A 103 -21.33 -6.06 -6.61
N ASP A 104 -20.20 -5.52 -6.16
CA ASP A 104 -20.14 -4.72 -4.94
C ASP A 104 -20.59 -3.28 -5.22
N GLN A 105 -21.58 -2.82 -4.47
CA GLN A 105 -22.13 -1.47 -4.60
C GLN A 105 -21.23 -0.42 -3.93
N ALA A 106 -20.21 -0.82 -3.17
CA ALA A 106 -19.26 0.11 -2.57
C ALA A 106 -18.56 1.00 -3.62
N PHE A 107 -18.39 0.51 -4.86
CA PHE A 107 -17.80 1.30 -5.94
C PHE A 107 -18.74 2.38 -6.52
N ASP A 108 -20.04 2.37 -6.20
CA ASP A 108 -20.98 3.39 -6.70
C ASP A 108 -20.77 4.77 -6.05
N ASP A 109 -20.12 4.80 -4.89
CA ASP A 109 -19.92 6.02 -4.09
C ASP A 109 -18.55 6.69 -4.32
N ILE A 110 -17.70 6.14 -5.21
CA ILE A 110 -16.35 6.65 -5.49
C ILE A 110 -16.18 7.07 -6.96
N ALA A 111 -15.03 7.65 -7.29
CA ALA A 111 -14.71 8.15 -8.63
C ALA A 111 -14.31 7.08 -9.67
N ILE A 112 -15.07 5.98 -9.79
CA ILE A 112 -14.86 4.93 -10.82
C ILE A 112 -16.18 4.50 -11.47
N GLU A 113 -16.16 4.10 -12.75
CA GLU A 113 -17.34 3.53 -13.40
C GLU A 113 -17.53 2.06 -12.98
N ARG A 114 -18.58 1.75 -12.20
CA ARG A 114 -18.96 0.36 -11.94
C ARG A 114 -19.81 -0.22 -13.07
N VAL A 115 -19.29 -1.25 -13.71
CA VAL A 115 -20.07 -2.13 -14.58
C VAL A 115 -20.76 -3.18 -13.72
N VAL A 116 -22.08 -3.02 -13.56
CA VAL A 116 -22.95 -3.85 -12.71
C VAL A 116 -22.93 -5.32 -13.17
N LEU A 117 -22.66 -6.24 -12.23
CA LEU A 117 -22.65 -7.68 -12.48
C LEU A 117 -23.91 -8.39 -11.93
N GLU A 118 -24.54 -7.82 -10.91
CA GLU A 118 -25.73 -8.34 -10.25
C GLU A 118 -27.04 -8.01 -10.99
N GLU A 119 -28.08 -8.83 -10.78
CA GLU A 119 -29.45 -8.66 -11.33
C GLU A 119 -30.47 -8.29 -10.24
#